data_AF-A0A172XU42-F1
#
_entry.id   AF-A0A172XU42-F1
#
_cell.length_a   1.000
_cell.length_b   1.000
_cell.length_c   1.000
_cell.angle_alpha   90.00
_cell.angle_beta   90.00
_cell.angle_gamma   90.00
#
_symmetry.space_group_name_H-M   'P 1'
#
loop_
_entity.id
_entity.type
_entity.pdbx_description
1 polymer ?
#
loop_
_entity_poly.entity_id
_entity_poly.type
_entity_poly.pdbx_seq_one_letter_code
_entity_poly.pdbx_strand_id
1 'polypeptide(L)' 'MNNKMKATFASLFMSTLFFIFGYVILYLLFDFFNPPITDEGHRYMPIGNVLYSGIITFFTSILFFILIRKYLKRKS' A
#
# COMPACT_ATOMS: atom_id res chain seq x y z
N MET A 1 -3.67 -7.91 -27.51
CA MET A 1 -4.07 -6.92 -26.48
C MET A 1 -3.71 -5.50 -26.96
N ASN A 2 -4.66 -4.56 -27.02
CA ASN A 2 -4.41 -3.15 -27.40
C ASN A 2 -3.46 -2.48 -26.38
N ASN A 3 -2.61 -1.55 -26.81
CA ASN A 3 -1.70 -0.76 -25.97
C ASN A 3 -2.42 -0.13 -24.76
N LYS A 4 -3.67 0.30 -24.91
CA LYS A 4 -4.50 0.81 -23.78
C LYS A 4 -4.76 -0.25 -22.70
N MET A 5 -5.01 -1.50 -23.10
CA MET A 5 -5.23 -2.61 -22.16
C MET A 5 -3.90 -3.06 -21.53
N LYS A 6 -2.80 -3.09 -22.30
CA LYS A 6 -1.45 -3.35 -21.77
C LYS A 6 -1.05 -2.34 -20.69
N ALA A 7 -1.26 -1.06 -20.93
CA ALA A 7 -0.94 0.00 -19.96
C ALA A 7 -1.81 -0.11 -18.69
N THR A 8 -3.09 -0.45 -18.82
CA THR A 8 -3.98 -0.64 -17.66
C THR A 8 -3.54 -1.84 -16.82
N PHE A 9 -3.23 -2.97 -17.46
CA PHE A 9 -2.75 -4.16 -16.78
C PHE A 9 -1.42 -3.92 -16.06
N ALA A 10 -0.46 -3.26 -16.72
CA ALA A 10 0.80 -2.89 -16.12
C ALA A 10 0.62 -1.94 -14.92
N SER A 11 -0.27 -0.95 -15.04
CA SER A 11 -0.59 -0.02 -13.95
C SER A 11 -1.18 -0.77 -12.75
N LEU A 12 -2.11 -1.68 -13.01
CA LEU A 12 -2.75 -2.47 -11.96
C LEU A 12 -1.72 -3.36 -11.25
N PHE A 13 -0.89 -4.06 -12.02
CA PHE A 13 0.16 -4.91 -11.47
C PHE A 13 1.14 -4.14 -10.58
N MET A 14 1.61 -2.98 -11.05
CA MET A 14 2.51 -2.11 -10.27
C MET A 14 1.86 -1.59 -9.00
N SER A 15 0.58 -1.21 -9.06
CA SER A 15 -0.17 -0.76 -7.88
C SER A 15 -0.44 -1.86 -6.87
N THR A 16 -0.68 -3.09 -7.32
CA THR A 16 -0.84 -4.24 -6.43
C THR A 16 0.47 -4.56 -5.70
N LEU A 17 1.60 -4.52 -6.39
CA LEU A 17 2.91 -4.69 -5.75
C LEU A 17 3.17 -3.57 -4.75
N PHE A 18 2.93 -2.32 -5.15
CA PHE A 18 3.05 -1.17 -4.26
C PHE A 18 2.18 -1.32 -3.01
N PHE A 19 0.96 -1.83 -3.15
CA PHE A 19 0.08 -2.12 -2.02
C PHE A 19 0.67 -3.19 -1.09
N ILE A 20 1.12 -4.32 -1.61
CA ILE A 20 1.65 -5.41 -0.78
C ILE A 20 2.88 -4.94 0.00
N PHE A 21 3.85 -4.33 -0.68
CA PHE A 21 5.08 -3.86 -0.04
C PHE A 21 4.82 -2.68 0.89
N GLY A 22 4.02 -1.71 0.46
CA GLY A 22 3.67 -0.54 1.27
C GLY A 22 2.95 -0.94 2.56
N TYR A 23 2.07 -1.93 2.50
CA TYR A 23 1.35 -2.42 3.66
C TYR A 23 2.29 -3.03 4.70
N VAL A 24 3.19 -3.91 4.26
CA VAL A 24 4.16 -4.55 5.15
C VAL A 24 5.11 -3.52 5.76
N ILE A 25 5.62 -2.57 4.95
CA ILE A 25 6.52 -1.53 5.42
C ILE A 25 5.83 -0.63 6.45
N LEU A 26 4.61 -0.15 6.17
CA LEU A 26 3.87 0.70 7.11
C LEU A 26 3.50 -0.05 8.38
N TYR A 27 3.15 -1.33 8.29
CA TYR A 27 2.88 -2.15 9.46
C TYR A 27 4.11 -2.23 10.37
N LEU A 28 5.28 -2.55 9.80
CA LEU A 28 6.53 -2.59 10.56
C LEU A 28 6.88 -1.22 11.15
N LEU A 29 6.60 -0.14 10.41
CA LEU A 29 6.85 1.23 10.87
C LEU A 29 5.94 1.60 12.06
N PHE A 30 4.65 1.27 11.99
CA PHE A 30 3.72 1.53 13.08
C PHE A 30 3.97 0.64 14.29
N ASP A 31 4.32 -0.63 14.10
CA ASP A 31 4.73 -1.50 15.22
C ASP A 31 6.03 -1.02 15.87
N PHE A 32 6.92 -0.38 15.12
CA PHE A 32 8.15 0.21 15.67
C PHE A 32 7.87 1.47 16.50
N PHE A 33 7.04 2.39 16.01
CA PHE A 33 6.76 3.66 16.70
C PHE A 33 5.67 3.56 17.77
N ASN A 34 4.70 2.67 17.59
CA ASN A 34 3.58 2.44 18.50
C ASN A 34 3.40 0.92 18.70
N PRO A 35 4.34 0.28 19.43
CA PRO A 35 4.29 -1.16 19.64
C PRO A 35 3.03 -1.54 20.42
N PRO A 36 2.41 -2.70 20.12
CA PRO A 36 1.17 -3.13 20.77
C PRO A 36 1.46 -3.70 22.16
N ILE A 37 1.86 -2.83 23.09
CA ILE A 37 2.23 -3.16 24.46
C ILE A 37 1.32 -2.35 25.40
N THR A 38 0.72 -3.02 26.39
CA THR A 38 -0.08 -2.35 27.43
C THR A 38 0.81 -1.58 28.40
N ASP A 39 0.22 -0.73 29.24
CA ASP A 39 0.96 -0.02 30.30
C ASP A 39 1.67 -0.98 31.27
N GLU A 40 1.16 -2.20 31.42
CA GLU A 40 1.75 -3.28 32.21
C GLU A 40 2.86 -4.06 31.47
N GLY A 41 3.17 -3.72 30.23
CA GLY A 41 4.20 -4.38 29.42
C GLY A 41 3.72 -5.64 28.67
N HIS A 42 2.43 -5.95 28.70
CA HIS A 42 1.89 -7.13 28.01
C HIS A 42 1.64 -6.84 26.53
N ARG A 43 2.11 -7.74 25.66
CA ARG A 43 1.84 -7.63 24.22
C ARG A 43 0.39 -7.99 23.91
N TYR A 44 -0.28 -7.15 23.13
CA TYR A 44 -1.59 -7.42 22.56
C TYR A 44 -1.53 -7.49 21.04
N MET A 45 -2.63 -7.86 20.40
CA MET A 45 -2.70 -7.95 18.94
C MET A 45 -2.71 -6.54 18.31
N PRO A 46 -1.81 -6.21 17.37
CA PRO A 46 -1.70 -4.86 16.76
C PRO A 46 -2.80 -4.54 15.74
N ILE A 47 -4.07 -4.78 16.10
CA ILE A 47 -5.23 -4.58 15.21
C ILE A 47 -5.28 -3.14 14.69
N GLY A 48 -4.98 -2.16 15.54
CA GLY A 48 -4.89 -0.75 15.12
C GLY A 48 -3.86 -0.53 14.02
N ASN A 49 -2.62 -1.00 14.23
CA ASN A 49 -1.53 -0.82 13.26
C ASN A 49 -1.80 -1.57 11.94
N VAL A 50 -2.41 -2.76 12.00
CA VAL A 50 -2.91 -3.51 10.83
C VAL A 50 -3.92 -2.67 10.04
N LEU A 51 -4.93 -2.13 10.71
CA LEU A 51 -5.97 -1.32 10.06
C LEU A 51 -5.42 -0.01 9.48
N TYR A 52 -4.59 0.72 10.23
CA TYR A 52 -3.99 1.97 9.75
C TYR A 52 -3.08 1.74 8.54
N SER A 53 -2.26 0.69 8.57
CA SER A 53 -1.41 0.31 7.43
C SER A 53 -2.25 -0.03 6.21
N GLY A 54 -3.35 -0.76 6.39
CA GLY A 54 -4.30 -1.09 5.34
C GLY A 54 -4.90 0.13 4.68
N ILE A 55 -5.49 1.01 5.48
CA ILE A 55 -6.18 2.21 5.02
C ILE A 55 -5.21 3.14 4.27
N ILE A 56 -4.06 3.44 4.88
CA ILE A 56 -3.08 4.38 4.28
C ILE A 56 -2.51 3.79 2.99
N THR A 57 -2.15 2.51 2.99
CA THR A 57 -1.62 1.86 1.80
C THR A 57 -2.65 1.78 0.69
N PHE A 58 -3.93 1.55 1.01
CA PHE A 58 -5.00 1.49 0.03
C PHE A 58 -5.16 2.81 -0.73
N PHE A 59 -5.29 3.94 0.00
CA PHE A 59 -5.44 5.26 -0.62
C PHE A 59 -4.20 5.66 -1.42
N THR A 60 -3.01 5.41 -0.88
CA THR A 60 -1.76 5.72 -1.59
C THR A 60 -1.58 4.85 -2.85
N SER A 61 -2.03 3.60 -2.83
CA SER A 61 -2.00 2.69 -4.00
C SER A 61 -2.96 3.12 -5.11
N ILE A 62 -4.14 3.65 -4.75
CA ILE A 62 -5.08 4.24 -5.71
C ILE A 62 -4.45 5.48 -6.36
N LEU A 63 -3.84 6.36 -5.57
CA LEU A 63 -3.16 7.54 -6.10
C LEU A 63 -2.01 7.13 -7.04
N PHE A 64 -1.20 6.15 -6.62
CA PHE A 64 -0.12 5.59 -7.43
C PHE A 64 -0.63 5.00 -8.75
N PHE A 65 -1.76 4.28 -8.73
CA PHE A 65 -2.40 3.75 -9.93
C PHE A 65 -2.77 4.85 -10.93
N ILE A 66 -3.37 5.93 -10.45
CA ILE A 66 -3.77 7.06 -11.30
C ILE A 66 -2.52 7.72 -11.92
N LEU A 67 -1.47 7.91 -11.13
CA LEU A 67 -0.21 8.53 -11.57
C LEU A 67 0.53 7.67 -12.61
N ILE A 68 0.72 6.37 -12.33
CA ILE A 68 1.44 5.46 -13.23
C ILE A 68 0.67 5.30 -14.56
N ARG A 69 -0.67 5.22 -14.50
CA ARG A 69 -1.50 5.15 -15.70
C ARG A 69 -1.40 6.41 -16.54
N LYS A 70 -1.40 7.59 -15.92
CA LYS A 70 -1.21 8.88 -16.61
C LYS A 70 0.17 8.97 -17.24
N TYR A 71 1.21 8.47 -16.57
CA TYR A 71 2.57 8.41 -17.09
C TYR A 71 2.66 7.49 -18.32
N LEU A 72 2.16 6.26 -18.22
CA LEU A 72 2.20 5.29 -19.33
C LEU A 72 1.39 5.74 -20.54
N LYS A 73 0.25 6.43 -20.33
CA LYS A 73 -0.54 7.01 -21.44
C LYS A 73 0.20 8.11 -22.20
N ARG A 74 1.08 8.88 -21.53
CA ARG A 74 1.88 9.93 -22.18
C ARG A 74 3.07 9.38 -22.97
N LYS A 75 3.52 8.17 -22.64
CA LYS A 75 4.70 7.52 -23.23
C LYS A 75 4.37 6.59 -24.39
N SER A 76 3.11 6.12 -24.48
CA SER A 76 2.60 5.26 -25.56
C SER A 76 1.96 6.07 -26.67
#